data_AF-A0A4Z1HKZ3-F1
#
_entry.id   AF-A0A4Z1HKZ3-F1
#
_cell.length_a   1.000
_cell.length_b   1.000
_cell.length_c   1.000
_cell.angle_alpha   90.00
_cell.angle_beta   90.00
_cell.angle_gamma   90.00
#
_symmetry.space_group_name_H-M   'P 1'
#
loop_
_entity.id
_entity.type
_entity.pdbx_description
1 polymer ?
#
loop_
_entity_poly.entity_id
_entity_poly.type
_entity_poly.pdbx_seq_one_letter_code
_entity_poly.pdbx_strand_id
1 'polypeptide(L)'
;MVIHHTDSETTHFTNGDIRDSLRAKHHHEINDMTFGAIDNLKQSVIDDIAILRENHYTRKKFAENTFGFKYDLKNSKLETVTVS
;
A
#
# COMPACT_ATOMS: atom_id res chain seq x y z
N MET A 1 -10.83 0.25 8.14
CA MET A 1 -10.98 0.80 6.78
C MET A 1 -9.58 1.06 6.23
N VAL A 2 -9.35 0.70 4.98
CA VAL A 2 -8.10 0.99 4.25
C VAL A 2 -8.46 1.94 3.10
N ILE A 3 -7.73 3.05 2.98
CA ILE A 3 -7.90 4.00 1.88
C ILE A 3 -6.53 4.28 1.27
N HIS A 4 -6.34 3.95 0.00
CA HIS A 4 -5.23 4.47 -0.80
C HIS A 4 -5.74 5.55 -1.76
N HIS A 5 -4.86 6.41 -2.25
CA HIS A 5 -5.26 7.50 -3.13
C HIS A 5 -4.48 7.51 -4.45
N THR A 6 -5.10 8.05 -5.50
CA THR A 6 -4.41 8.32 -6.78
C THR A 6 -3.31 9.35 -6.57
N ASP A 7 -2.29 9.34 -7.42
CA ASP A 7 -1.16 10.26 -7.32
C ASP A 7 -0.44 10.17 -5.96
N SER A 8 -0.38 8.96 -5.40
CA SER A 8 0.48 8.70 -4.24
C SER A 8 1.91 8.56 -4.71
N GLU A 9 2.86 9.18 -4.00
CA GLU A 9 4.29 9.10 -4.33
C GLU A 9 4.77 7.65 -4.48
N THR A 10 4.20 6.74 -3.70
CA THR A 10 4.50 5.31 -3.76
C THR A 10 4.11 4.62 -5.07
N THR A 11 3.31 5.28 -5.92
CA THR A 11 2.97 4.80 -7.27
C THR A 11 3.91 5.32 -8.37
N HIS A 12 4.82 6.23 -8.03
CA HIS A 12 5.72 6.89 -8.98
C HIS A 12 7.17 6.39 -8.90
N PHE A 13 7.46 5.46 -8.00
CA PHE A 13 8.78 4.85 -7.87
C PHE A 13 8.69 3.33 -7.75
N THR A 14 9.78 2.67 -8.10
CA THR A 14 10.06 1.29 -7.76
C THR A 14 11.01 1.20 -6.57
N ASN A 15 11.09 0.03 -5.94
CA ASN A 15 12.14 -0.21 -4.94
C ASN A 15 13.55 -0.05 -5.54
N GLY A 16 13.73 -0.25 -6.85
CA GLY A 16 15.00 -0.03 -7.55
C GLY A 16 15.39 1.45 -7.58
N ASP A 17 14.44 2.33 -7.91
CA ASP A 17 14.68 3.78 -7.98
C ASP A 17 15.12 4.34 -6.62
N ILE A 18 14.48 3.88 -5.53
CA ILE A 18 14.87 4.29 -4.18
C ILE A 18 16.26 3.76 -3.83
N ARG A 19 16.56 2.49 -4.12
CA ARG A 19 17.91 1.93 -3.88
C ARG A 19 18.99 2.73 -4.60
N ASP A 20 18.76 3.06 -5.86
CA ASP A 20 19.70 3.84 -6.66
C ASP A 20 19.91 5.25 -6.07
N SER A 21 18.83 5.90 -5.62
CA SER A 21 18.92 7.21 -4.95
C SER A 21 19.70 7.17 -3.62
N LEU A 22 19.70 6.02 -2.93
CA LEU A 22 20.34 5.85 -1.63
C LEU A 22 21.72 5.17 -1.71
N ARG A 23 22.15 4.71 -2.89
CA ARG A 23 23.40 3.97 -3.11
C ARG A 23 24.65 4.69 -2.57
N ALA A 24 24.67 6.02 -2.65
CA ALA A 24 25.76 6.86 -2.15
C ALA A 24 25.91 6.86 -0.61
N LYS A 25 24.91 6.37 0.12
CA LYS A 25 24.93 6.31 1.60
C LYS A 25 25.64 5.05 2.14
N HIS A 26 26.01 4.09 1.28
CA HIS A 26 26.80 2.89 1.62
C HIS A 26 26.26 2.05 2.81
N HIS A 27 24.94 1.91 2.94
CA HIS A 27 24.34 0.97 3.90
C HIS A 27 23.89 -0.30 3.18
N HIS A 28 24.45 -1.45 3.57
CA HIS A 28 24.15 -2.75 2.95
C HIS A 28 22.67 -3.15 3.09
N GLU A 29 22.02 -2.71 4.18
CA GLU A 29 20.60 -2.97 4.49
C GLU A 29 19.64 -2.46 3.38
N ILE A 30 20.01 -1.38 2.68
CA ILE A 30 19.19 -0.78 1.61
C ILE A 30 18.86 -1.78 0.50
N ASN A 31 19.75 -2.74 0.23
CA ASN A 31 19.56 -3.73 -0.83
C ASN A 31 18.35 -4.64 -0.56
N ASP A 32 18.12 -5.00 0.69
CA ASP A 32 17.09 -5.98 1.07
C ASP A 32 15.78 -5.32 1.54
N MET A 33 15.74 -3.99 1.64
CA MET A 33 14.55 -3.26 2.03
C MET A 33 13.46 -3.27 0.95
N THR A 34 12.22 -3.34 1.41
CA THR A 34 11.01 -3.04 0.64
C THR A 34 10.52 -1.66 1.05
N PHE A 35 10.35 -0.76 0.09
CA PHE A 35 10.02 0.66 0.32
C PHE A 35 8.53 0.98 0.12
N GLY A 36 7.69 -0.05 -0.04
CA GLY A 36 6.25 0.13 -0.21
C GLY A 36 5.86 0.70 -1.58
N ALA A 37 6.65 0.46 -2.63
CA ALA A 37 6.27 0.78 -4.00
C ALA A 37 4.97 0.07 -4.38
N ILE A 38 4.05 0.80 -5.03
CA ILE A 38 2.72 0.34 -5.41
C ILE A 38 2.61 0.35 -6.94
N ASP A 39 2.66 -0.82 -7.55
CA ASP A 39 2.45 -0.97 -9.00
C ASP A 39 0.96 -0.92 -9.38
N ASN A 40 0.09 -1.37 -8.47
CA ASN A 40 -1.35 -1.41 -8.68
C ASN A 40 -2.08 -0.93 -7.43
N LEU A 41 -2.64 0.28 -7.51
CA LEU A 41 -3.33 0.93 -6.41
C LEU A 41 -4.56 0.15 -5.89
N LYS A 42 -5.27 -0.55 -6.77
CA LYS A 42 -6.42 -1.38 -6.35
C LYS A 42 -5.93 -2.61 -5.60
N GLN A 43 -4.90 -3.26 -6.12
CA GLN A 43 -4.36 -4.47 -5.51
C GLN A 43 -3.73 -4.17 -4.14
N SER A 44 -3.02 -3.05 -3.98
CA SER A 44 -2.46 -2.69 -2.68
C SER A 44 -3.52 -2.49 -1.59
N VAL A 45 -4.70 -1.95 -1.93
CA VAL A 45 -5.83 -1.90 -0.98
C VAL A 45 -6.33 -3.30 -0.61
N ILE A 46 -6.39 -4.21 -1.59
CA ILE A 46 -6.81 -5.61 -1.35
C ILE A 46 -5.81 -6.33 -0.44
N ASP A 47 -4.52 -6.19 -0.72
CA ASP A 47 -3.43 -6.82 0.02
C ASP A 47 -3.41 -6.34 1.48
N ASP A 48 -3.56 -5.03 1.72
CA ASP A 48 -3.61 -4.48 3.07
C ASP A 48 -4.85 -4.95 3.87
N ILE A 49 -5.98 -5.15 3.20
CA ILE A 49 -7.16 -5.76 3.84
C ILE A 49 -6.90 -7.22 4.18
N ALA A 50 -6.25 -7.97 3.30
CA ALA A 50 -5.89 -9.37 3.56
C ALA A 50 -4.96 -9.46 4.78
N ILE A 51 -3.93 -8.60 4.85
CA ILE A 51 -3.04 -8.48 6.02
C ILE A 51 -3.87 -8.25 7.28
N LEU A 52 -4.79 -7.27 7.28
CA LEU A 52 -5.62 -6.99 8.46
C LEU A 52 -6.53 -8.15 8.84
N ARG A 53 -7.05 -8.90 7.86
CA ARG A 53 -7.95 -10.06 8.07
C ARG A 53 -7.22 -11.28 8.60
N GLU A 54 -5.99 -11.53 8.16
CA GLU A 54 -5.18 -12.68 8.54
C GLU A 54 -4.36 -12.43 9.81
N ASN A 55 -4.16 -11.17 10.20
CA ASN A 55 -3.32 -10.82 11.34
C ASN A 55 -3.98 -11.21 12.68
N HIS A 56 -3.33 -12.11 13.42
CA HIS A 56 -3.74 -12.60 14.73
C HIS A 56 -3.82 -11.51 15.82
N TYR A 57 -3.16 -10.37 15.63
CA TYR A 57 -3.21 -9.22 16.52
C TYR A 57 -4.41 -8.30 16.23
N THR A 58 -5.05 -8.44 15.08
CA THR A 58 -6.30 -7.74 14.76
C THR A 58 -7.48 -8.47 15.39
N ARG A 59 -8.30 -7.77 16.18
CA ARG A 59 -9.54 -8.37 16.71
C ARG A 59 -10.43 -8.79 15.55
N LYS A 60 -10.85 -10.05 15.51
CA LYS A 60 -11.66 -10.65 14.40
C LYS A 60 -12.80 -9.77 13.94
N LYS A 61 -13.59 -9.22 14.88
CA LYS A 61 -14.72 -8.33 14.56
C LYS A 61 -14.32 -7.08 13.76
N PHE A 62 -13.10 -6.57 13.90
CA PHE A 62 -12.61 -5.41 13.15
C PHE A 62 -11.98 -5.83 11.81
N ALA A 63 -11.28 -6.96 11.79
CA ALA A 63 -10.78 -7.59 10.57
C ALA A 63 -11.91 -7.86 9.56
N GLU A 64 -12.97 -8.54 10.00
CA GLU A 64 -14.13 -8.90 9.16
C GLU A 64 -14.89 -7.67 8.65
N ASN A 65 -14.96 -6.61 9.46
CA ASN A 65 -15.62 -5.35 9.12
C ASN A 65 -14.67 -4.30 8.51
N THR A 66 -13.51 -4.73 8.00
CA THR A 66 -12.61 -3.83 7.27
C THR A 66 -12.98 -3.79 5.78
N PHE A 67 -13.22 -2.57 5.31
CA PHE A 67 -13.52 -2.23 3.92
C PHE A 67 -12.39 -1.42 3.28
N GLY A 68 -12.24 -1.60 1.97
CA GLY A 68 -11.24 -0.93 1.14
C GLY A 68 -11.83 0.15 0.27
N PHE A 69 -11.06 1.22 0.08
CA PHE A 69 -11.42 2.30 -0.82
C PHE A 69 -10.21 2.83 -1.57
N LYS A 70 -10.48 3.38 -2.76
CA LYS A 70 -9.55 4.19 -3.53
C LYS A 70 -10.10 5.61 -3.59
N TYR A 71 -9.31 6.58 -3.18
CA TYR A 71 -9.64 8.00 -3.24
C TYR A 71 -8.97 8.64 -4.46
N ASP A 72 -9.75 9.23 -5.35
CA ASP A 72 -9.24 9.99 -6.49
C ASP A 72 -9.04 11.45 -6.07
N LEU A 73 -7.78 11.88 -5.98
CA LEU A 73 -7.40 13.23 -5.56
C LEU A 73 -7.88 14.31 -6.53
N LYS A 74 -8.01 13.99 -7.82
CA LYS A 74 -8.33 14.98 -8.85
C LYS A 74 -9.79 15.42 -8.78
N ASN A 75 -10.69 14.49 -8.47
CA ASN A 75 -12.14 14.73 -8.45
C ASN A 75 -12.77 14.56 -7.06
N SER A 76 -11.97 14.28 -6.04
CA SER A 76 -12.40 14.04 -4.65
C SER A 76 -13.39 12.89 -4.50
N LYS A 77 -13.34 11.88 -5.39
CA LYS A 77 -14.25 10.74 -5.38
C LYS A 77 -13.66 9.59 -4.57
N LEU A 78 -14.46 9.02 -3.67
CA LEU A 78 -14.15 7.80 -2.95
C LEU A 78 -14.86 6.61 -3.62
N GLU A 79 -14.09 5.61 -4.04
CA GLU A 79 -14.59 4.40 -4.69
C GLU A 79 -14.32 3.17 -3.84
N THR A 80 -15.34 2.36 -3.57
CA THR A 80 -15.18 1.09 -2.85
C THR A 80 -14.37 0.10 -3.68
N VAL A 81 -13.43 -0.58 -3.04
CA VAL A 81 -12.68 -1.70 -3.62
C VAL A 81 -13.33 -3.01 -3.19
N THR A 82 -13.86 -3.75 -4.17
CA THR A 82 -14.40 -5.10 -3.93
C THR A 82 -13.25 -6.08 -3.74
N VAL A 83 -13.23 -6.73 -2.58
CA VAL A 83 -12.34 -7.86 -2.26
C VAL A 83 -13.11 -9.13 -2.62
N SER A 84 -12.69 -9.82 -3.67
CA SER A 84 -13.27 -11.09 -4.12
C SER A 84 -12.71 -12.27 -3.33
#